data_AF-A0A2P5HY52-F1
#
_entry.id   AF-A0A2P5HY52-F1
#
_cell.length_a   1.000
_cell.length_b   1.000
_cell.length_c   1.000
_cell.angle_alpha   90.00
_cell.angle_beta   90.00
_cell.angle_gamma   90.00
#
_symmetry.space_group_name_H-M   'P 1'
#
loop_
_entity.id
_entity.type
_entity.pdbx_description
1 polymer ?
#
loop_
_entity_poly.entity_id
_entity_poly.type
_entity_poly.pdbx_seq_one_letter_code
_entity_poly.pdbx_strand_id
1 'polypeptide(L)'
;MAIGYGDKNSALEPGVDEQVTTFVRLIEDKNLGATKLLDFGTLKSYFTIDVITKAGAGHDIVEKRLAKEKDAQADDMLAVIYEGLRIRAPAPGLYAKVVPTGGDTLCGKLLPEGTAVGMNTSAMLADMSLFGEDANLFRPERFLGRRTEMQRDVDLAFGAGRWNCAGQPVAFMELNKIFFELFRNFDLQLAHPMKPWDSLSWSAWVDGNMHLKATEAM
;
A
#
# COMPACT_ATOMS: atom_id res chain seq x y z
N MET A 1 -14.44 12.46 -3.94
CA MET A 1 -14.34 11.01 -3.72
C MET A 1 -12.98 10.55 -4.21
N ALA A 2 -12.17 9.96 -3.32
CA ALA A 2 -10.89 9.37 -3.71
C ALA A 2 -11.09 8.22 -4.72
N ILE A 3 -10.14 8.05 -5.64
CA ILE A 3 -10.14 6.94 -6.60
C ILE A 3 -10.08 5.63 -5.82
N GLY A 4 -11.03 4.72 -6.07
CA GLY A 4 -11.21 3.47 -5.32
C GLY A 4 -12.33 3.48 -4.28
N TYR A 5 -12.82 4.65 -3.84
CA TYR A 5 -13.90 4.80 -2.85
C TYR A 5 -15.30 4.63 -3.48
N GLY A 6 -15.54 3.49 -4.15
CA GLY A 6 -16.83 3.15 -4.76
C GLY A 6 -17.73 2.34 -3.83
N ASP A 7 -19.04 2.58 -3.88
CA ASP A 7 -20.08 1.93 -3.03
C ASP A 7 -20.02 0.39 -3.02
N LYS A 8 -19.42 -0.23 -4.04
CA LYS A 8 -19.31 -1.69 -4.20
C LYS A 8 -18.61 -2.42 -3.04
N ASN A 9 -17.81 -1.72 -2.24
CA ASN A 9 -17.09 -2.29 -1.08
C ASN A 9 -17.51 -1.68 0.27
N SER A 10 -18.61 -0.92 0.31
CA SER A 10 -19.12 -0.28 1.54
C SER A 10 -19.34 -1.25 2.71
N ALA A 11 -19.70 -2.50 2.44
CA ALA A 11 -19.86 -3.55 3.46
C ALA A 11 -18.57 -3.90 4.23
N LEU A 12 -17.39 -3.65 3.64
CA LEU A 12 -16.09 -3.89 4.30
C LEU A 12 -15.64 -2.68 5.15
N GLU A 13 -16.28 -1.52 4.97
CA GLU A 13 -15.86 -0.26 5.57
C GLU A 13 -15.84 -0.27 7.12
N PRO A 14 -16.83 -0.87 7.83
CA PRO A 14 -16.79 -0.99 9.29
C PRO A 14 -15.63 -1.84 9.81
N GLY A 15 -15.21 -2.86 9.07
CA GLY A 15 -14.10 -3.71 9.47
C GLY A 15 -12.73 -3.07 9.28
N VAL A 16 -12.59 -2.25 8.24
CA VAL A 16 -11.41 -1.37 8.10
C VAL A 16 -11.37 -0.38 9.26
N ASP A 17 -12.51 0.24 9.62
CA ASP A 17 -12.58 1.17 10.77
C ASP A 17 -12.21 0.50 12.11
N GLU A 18 -12.70 -0.72 12.37
CA GLU A 18 -12.36 -1.50 13.56
C GLU A 18 -10.85 -1.80 13.63
N GLN A 19 -10.24 -2.20 12.51
CA GLN A 19 -8.82 -2.54 12.45
C GLN A 19 -7.92 -1.30 12.58
N VAL A 20 -8.27 -0.19 11.93
CA VAL A 20 -7.57 1.09 12.08
C VAL A 20 -7.65 1.56 13.55
N THR A 21 -8.83 1.49 14.17
CA THR A 21 -9.02 1.80 15.60
C THR A 21 -8.18 0.90 16.50
N THR A 22 -8.09 -0.39 16.19
CA THR A 22 -7.29 -1.36 16.94
C THR A 22 -5.79 -1.07 16.81
N PHE A 23 -5.32 -0.67 15.62
CA PHE A 23 -3.93 -0.29 15.40
C PHE A 23 -3.52 0.97 16.16
N VAL A 24 -4.36 2.01 16.14
CA VAL A 24 -4.13 3.25 16.92
C VAL A 24 -4.00 2.92 18.41
N ARG A 25 -4.94 2.15 18.97
CA ARG A 25 -4.89 1.71 20.38
C ARG A 25 -3.65 0.88 20.72
N LEU A 26 -3.23 -0.02 19.82
CA LEU A 26 -2.00 -0.79 20.00
C LEU A 26 -0.74 0.10 20.02
N ILE A 27 -0.76 1.26 19.37
CA ILE A 27 0.31 2.26 19.46
C ILE A 27 0.20 2.98 20.81
N GLU A 28 -0.98 3.47 21.21
CA GLU A 28 -1.22 4.11 22.51
C GLU A 28 -0.74 3.22 23.66
N ASP A 29 -1.22 1.98 23.74
CA ASP A 29 -0.89 1.00 24.78
C ASP A 29 0.62 0.67 24.81
N LYS A 30 1.27 0.54 23.65
CA LYS A 30 2.73 0.29 23.58
C LYS A 30 3.57 1.53 23.88
N ASN A 31 2.99 2.71 23.76
CA ASN A 31 3.64 4.00 23.98
C ASN A 31 3.41 4.58 25.41
N LEU A 32 2.66 3.86 26.26
CA LEU A 32 2.49 4.18 27.69
C LEU A 32 3.86 4.34 28.39
N GLY A 33 4.30 5.60 28.51
CA GLY A 33 5.53 6.00 29.20
C GLY A 33 6.57 6.78 28.40
N ALA A 34 6.35 7.11 27.12
CA ALA A 34 7.16 8.02 26.28
C ALA A 34 8.68 7.71 26.14
N THR A 35 9.12 6.57 26.67
CA THR A 35 10.54 6.15 26.81
C THR A 35 10.84 4.85 26.07
N LYS A 36 9.82 4.22 25.50
CA LYS A 36 9.91 2.91 24.83
C LYS A 36 9.85 3.11 23.31
N LEU A 37 10.82 2.54 22.60
CA LEU A 37 10.81 2.56 21.14
C LEU A 37 9.82 1.51 20.62
N LEU A 38 9.03 1.91 19.62
CA LEU A 38 8.09 1.05 18.92
C LEU A 38 8.78 0.48 17.67
N ASP A 39 8.97 -0.85 17.58
CA ASP A 39 9.33 -1.45 16.28
C ASP A 39 8.10 -1.48 15.37
N PHE A 40 8.01 -0.47 14.51
CA PHE A 40 6.90 -0.28 13.59
C PHE A 40 6.94 -1.26 12.41
N GLY A 41 8.11 -1.84 12.09
CA GLY A 41 8.29 -2.77 10.97
C GLY A 41 7.58 -4.09 11.25
N THR A 42 7.76 -4.60 12.47
CA THR A 42 6.99 -5.75 12.98
C THR A 42 5.52 -5.39 13.16
N LEU A 43 5.18 -4.22 13.72
CA LEU A 43 3.78 -3.83 14.00
C LEU A 43 2.92 -3.74 12.73
N LYS A 44 3.38 -3.00 11.70
CA LYS A 44 2.62 -2.79 10.45
C LYS A 44 2.31 -4.09 9.70
N SER A 45 3.15 -5.12 9.89
CA SER A 45 3.02 -6.40 9.20
C SER A 45 1.79 -7.21 9.65
N TYR A 46 1.30 -7.01 10.88
CA TYR A 46 0.08 -7.65 11.37
C TYR A 46 -1.20 -6.96 10.87
N PHE A 47 -1.20 -5.63 10.82
CA PHE A 47 -2.36 -4.81 10.42
C PHE A 47 -2.98 -5.25 9.09
N THR A 48 -2.16 -5.38 8.04
CA THR A 48 -2.63 -5.77 6.69
C THR A 48 -3.12 -7.22 6.63
N ILE A 49 -2.58 -8.11 7.48
CA ILE A 49 -3.01 -9.52 7.51
C ILE A 49 -4.41 -9.63 8.14
N ASP A 50 -4.67 -8.93 9.24
CA ASP A 50 -5.91 -9.09 10.00
C ASP A 50 -7.16 -8.57 9.26
N VAL A 51 -7.03 -7.56 8.37
CA VAL A 51 -8.14 -7.13 7.49
C VAL A 51 -8.40 -8.18 6.40
N ILE A 52 -7.35 -8.66 5.71
CA ILE A 52 -7.47 -9.67 4.66
C ILE A 52 -8.07 -10.97 5.22
N THR A 53 -7.67 -11.37 6.43
CA THR A 53 -8.24 -12.54 7.13
C THR A 53 -9.73 -12.35 7.43
N LYS A 54 -10.15 -11.18 7.96
CA LYS A 54 -11.59 -10.90 8.19
C LYS A 54 -12.40 -10.89 6.88
N ALA A 55 -11.89 -10.21 5.85
CA ALA A 55 -12.54 -10.14 4.54
C ALA A 55 -12.64 -11.51 3.84
N GLY A 56 -11.62 -12.36 3.96
CA GLY A 56 -11.61 -13.72 3.42
C GLY A 56 -12.45 -14.72 4.21
N ALA A 57 -12.68 -14.48 5.50
CA ALA A 57 -13.46 -15.36 6.38
C ALA A 57 -14.96 -15.03 6.42
N GLY A 58 -15.40 -13.92 5.83
CA GLY A 58 -16.83 -13.60 5.65
C GLY A 58 -17.58 -13.25 6.95
N HIS A 59 -16.89 -12.75 7.96
CA HIS A 59 -17.52 -12.28 9.19
C HIS A 59 -18.10 -10.87 9.01
N ASP A 60 -19.34 -10.65 9.45
CA ASP A 60 -19.92 -9.31 9.60
C ASP A 60 -19.20 -8.53 10.69
N ILE A 61 -18.94 -7.24 10.44
CA ILE A 61 -17.99 -6.45 11.23
C ILE A 61 -18.67 -5.18 11.78
N VAL A 62 -18.46 -4.92 13.07
CA VAL A 62 -19.28 -4.00 13.89
C VAL A 62 -18.94 -2.53 13.66
N GLU A 63 -19.96 -1.66 13.68
CA GLU A 63 -19.82 -0.23 13.41
C GLU A 63 -18.95 0.54 14.44
N LYS A 64 -17.93 1.23 13.93
CA LYS A 64 -17.51 2.54 14.43
C LYS A 64 -17.09 3.45 13.28
N ARG A 65 -18.00 4.28 12.81
CA ARG A 65 -17.83 5.13 11.62
C ARG A 65 -16.76 6.21 11.82
N LEU A 66 -15.66 6.12 11.07
CA LEU A 66 -14.73 7.26 10.91
C LEU A 66 -15.38 8.39 10.10
N ALA A 67 -14.95 9.63 10.34
CA ALA A 67 -15.56 10.82 9.72
C ALA A 67 -15.23 10.93 8.22
N LYS A 68 -16.20 11.35 7.40
CA LYS A 68 -15.95 11.74 6.00
C LYS A 68 -15.49 13.20 5.97
N GLU A 69 -14.22 13.43 5.65
CA GLU A 69 -13.66 14.78 5.46
C GLU A 69 -13.35 15.14 4.00
N LYS A 70 -12.93 16.39 3.77
CA LYS A 70 -13.04 17.13 2.50
C LYS A 70 -12.13 16.61 1.39
N ASP A 71 -12.65 16.69 0.16
CA ASP A 71 -12.00 16.19 -1.06
C ASP A 71 -10.56 16.68 -1.31
N ALA A 72 -10.16 17.87 -0.85
CA ALA A 72 -8.81 18.41 -1.09
C ALA A 72 -7.70 17.68 -0.31
N GLN A 73 -7.93 17.34 0.97
CA GLN A 73 -6.97 16.58 1.78
C GLN A 73 -6.87 15.12 1.32
N ALA A 74 -7.94 14.60 0.72
CA ALA A 74 -7.95 13.27 0.11
C ALA A 74 -7.04 13.22 -1.14
N ASP A 75 -6.97 14.28 -1.95
CA ASP A 75 -6.11 14.32 -3.14
C ASP A 75 -4.61 14.32 -2.77
N ASP A 76 -4.20 15.09 -1.76
CA ASP A 76 -2.80 15.09 -1.26
C ASP A 76 -2.40 13.74 -0.65
N MET A 77 -3.27 13.14 0.17
CA MET A 77 -3.02 11.82 0.75
C MET A 77 -2.95 10.73 -0.33
N LEU A 78 -3.83 10.79 -1.33
CA LEU A 78 -3.84 9.85 -2.45
C LEU A 78 -2.55 9.96 -3.28
N ALA A 79 -2.01 11.17 -3.44
CA ALA A 79 -0.74 11.40 -4.13
C ALA A 79 0.46 10.78 -3.37
N VAL A 80 0.47 10.89 -2.04
CA VAL A 80 1.46 10.22 -1.16
C VAL A 80 1.34 8.69 -1.26
N ILE A 81 0.11 8.15 -1.27
CA ILE A 81 -0.16 6.71 -1.41
C ILE A 81 0.36 6.20 -2.77
N TYR A 82 0.05 6.88 -3.88
CA TYR A 82 0.50 6.45 -5.22
C TYR A 82 2.03 6.50 -5.37
N GLU A 83 2.71 7.56 -4.89
CA GLU A 83 4.19 7.62 -4.95
C GLU A 83 4.85 6.58 -4.01
N GLY A 84 4.22 6.28 -2.87
CA GLY A 84 4.64 5.19 -1.97
C GLY A 84 4.53 3.81 -2.62
N LEU A 85 3.39 3.51 -3.25
CA LEU A 85 3.17 2.28 -4.00
C LEU A 85 4.10 2.15 -5.22
N ARG A 86 4.46 3.27 -5.86
CA ARG A 86 5.43 3.30 -6.96
C ARG A 86 6.85 3.00 -6.49
N ILE A 87 7.36 3.77 -5.52
CA ILE A 87 8.73 3.60 -4.98
C ILE A 87 8.91 2.24 -4.31
N ARG A 88 7.85 1.72 -3.68
CA ARG A 88 7.89 0.49 -2.88
C ARG A 88 6.64 -0.36 -3.09
N ALA A 89 6.48 -0.90 -4.29
CA ALA A 89 5.42 -1.87 -4.60
C ALA A 89 5.41 -2.99 -3.55
N PRO A 90 4.30 -3.26 -2.84
CA PRO A 90 4.26 -4.24 -1.76
C PRO A 90 4.66 -5.66 -2.19
N ALA A 91 4.41 -5.96 -3.46
CA ALA A 91 4.57 -7.26 -4.09
C ALA A 91 5.47 -7.17 -5.35
N PRO A 92 6.81 -7.02 -5.20
CA PRO A 92 7.73 -6.87 -6.34
C PRO A 92 8.04 -8.19 -7.07
N GLY A 93 7.46 -9.32 -6.65
CA GLY A 93 7.62 -10.62 -7.31
C GLY A 93 7.14 -10.62 -8.76
N LEU A 94 7.61 -11.59 -9.55
CA LEU A 94 7.33 -11.67 -10.99
C LEU A 94 5.88 -12.10 -11.36
N TYR A 95 5.15 -12.74 -10.43
CA TYR A 95 3.79 -13.29 -10.57
C TYR A 95 3.47 -13.94 -11.93
N ALA A 96 4.45 -14.68 -12.45
CA ALA A 96 4.51 -15.09 -13.85
C ALA A 96 3.30 -15.91 -14.30
N LYS A 97 2.92 -15.73 -15.56
CA LYS A 97 1.94 -16.56 -16.27
C LYS A 97 2.68 -17.52 -17.20
N VAL A 98 2.12 -18.70 -17.39
CA VAL A 98 2.71 -19.73 -18.26
C VAL A 98 2.10 -19.60 -19.66
N VAL A 99 2.94 -19.57 -20.69
CA VAL A 99 2.52 -19.54 -22.09
C VAL A 99 1.73 -20.82 -22.41
N PRO A 100 0.53 -20.72 -23.02
CA PRO A 100 -0.37 -21.85 -23.24
C PRO A 100 0.17 -22.85 -24.25
N THR A 101 -0.54 -23.98 -24.38
CA THR A 101 -0.23 -25.02 -25.36
C THR A 101 -0.30 -24.49 -26.78
N GLY A 102 0.73 -24.79 -27.57
CA GLY A 102 0.94 -24.25 -28.91
C GLY A 102 1.78 -22.96 -28.99
N GLY A 103 2.15 -22.36 -27.86
CA GLY A 103 2.91 -21.10 -27.81
C GLY A 103 2.04 -19.86 -27.95
N ASP A 104 2.67 -18.68 -27.89
CA ASP A 104 2.00 -17.37 -28.03
C ASP A 104 2.97 -16.32 -28.62
N THR A 105 2.49 -15.13 -29.02
CA THR A 105 3.34 -14.04 -29.53
C THR A 105 3.20 -12.78 -28.71
N LEU A 106 4.30 -12.32 -28.10
CA LEU A 106 4.37 -11.09 -27.31
C LEU A 106 5.34 -10.09 -27.95
N CYS A 107 4.87 -8.87 -28.20
CA CYS A 107 5.66 -7.80 -28.85
C CYS A 107 6.37 -8.25 -30.16
N GLY A 108 5.69 -9.06 -30.97
CA GLY A 108 6.21 -9.63 -32.22
C GLY A 108 7.21 -10.78 -32.05
N LYS A 109 7.45 -11.27 -30.84
CA LYS A 109 8.33 -12.42 -30.55
C LYS A 109 7.50 -13.65 -30.20
N LEU A 110 7.77 -14.75 -30.88
CA LEU A 110 7.18 -16.05 -30.54
C LEU A 110 7.76 -16.56 -29.21
N LEU A 111 6.88 -16.94 -28.30
CA LEU A 111 7.18 -17.53 -27.01
C LEU A 111 6.81 -19.02 -27.04
N PRO A 112 7.74 -19.94 -26.68
CA PRO A 112 7.42 -21.36 -26.57
C PRO A 112 6.38 -21.65 -25.49
N GLU A 113 5.55 -22.67 -25.73
CA GLU A 113 4.71 -23.30 -24.70
C GLU A 113 5.49 -23.58 -23.40
N GLY A 114 4.84 -23.38 -22.25
CA GLY A 114 5.45 -23.62 -20.95
C GLY A 114 6.41 -22.51 -20.47
N THR A 115 6.72 -21.51 -21.30
CA THR A 115 7.55 -20.35 -20.88
C THR A 115 6.85 -19.57 -19.76
N ALA A 116 7.55 -19.30 -18.66
CA ALA A 116 7.07 -18.42 -17.60
C ALA A 116 7.37 -16.95 -17.96
N VAL A 117 6.32 -16.13 -18.10
CA VAL A 117 6.39 -14.70 -18.43
C VAL A 117 5.92 -13.90 -17.23
N GLY A 118 6.84 -13.14 -16.62
CA GLY A 118 6.57 -12.26 -15.48
C GLY A 118 6.90 -10.81 -15.79
N MET A 119 6.23 -9.90 -15.09
CA MET A 119 6.52 -8.46 -15.16
C MET A 119 7.55 -8.11 -14.09
N ASN A 120 8.60 -7.35 -14.46
CA ASN A 120 9.51 -6.77 -13.47
C ASN A 120 8.90 -5.47 -12.95
N THR A 121 7.99 -5.60 -11.99
CA THR A 121 7.23 -4.49 -11.37
C THR A 121 8.15 -3.40 -10.85
N SER A 122 9.24 -3.75 -10.15
CA SER A 122 10.19 -2.77 -9.61
C SER A 122 10.92 -1.97 -10.70
N ALA A 123 11.30 -2.60 -11.82
CA ALA A 123 11.94 -1.89 -12.93
C ALA A 123 10.96 -0.97 -13.65
N MET A 124 9.73 -1.43 -13.88
CA MET A 124 8.66 -0.63 -14.51
C MET A 124 8.33 0.62 -13.68
N LEU A 125 8.18 0.50 -12.36
CA LEU A 125 7.83 1.62 -11.48
C LEU A 125 8.98 2.60 -11.24
N ALA A 126 10.21 2.22 -11.60
CA ALA A 126 11.39 3.09 -11.62
C ALA A 126 11.72 3.66 -13.02
N ASP A 127 10.91 3.35 -14.05
CA ASP A 127 11.19 3.76 -15.43
C ASP A 127 11.06 5.28 -15.60
N MET A 128 12.17 5.93 -15.95
CA MET A 128 12.23 7.37 -16.18
C MET A 128 11.43 7.84 -17.39
N SER A 129 11.10 6.96 -18.34
CA SER A 129 10.23 7.29 -19.48
C SER A 129 8.75 7.36 -19.09
N LEU A 130 8.34 6.60 -18.06
CA LEU A 130 6.98 6.62 -17.52
C LEU A 130 6.81 7.72 -16.45
N PHE A 131 7.79 7.85 -15.55
CA PHE A 131 7.66 8.70 -14.36
C PHE A 131 8.48 10.00 -14.41
N GLY A 132 9.43 10.14 -15.33
CA GLY A 132 10.34 11.28 -15.46
C GLY A 132 11.75 11.01 -14.91
N GLU A 133 12.71 11.89 -15.21
CA GLU A 133 14.13 11.74 -14.84
C GLU A 133 14.37 11.58 -13.31
N ASP A 134 13.45 12.11 -12.49
CA ASP A 134 13.47 11.98 -11.03
C ASP A 134 12.61 10.82 -10.49
N ALA A 135 12.41 9.76 -11.28
CA ALA A 135 11.72 8.53 -10.86
C ALA A 135 12.35 7.88 -9.61
N ASN A 136 13.65 8.09 -9.36
CA ASN A 136 14.33 7.58 -8.17
C ASN A 136 14.12 8.45 -6.91
N LEU A 137 13.44 9.60 -7.02
CA LEU A 137 13.07 10.44 -5.89
C LEU A 137 11.61 10.18 -5.49
N PHE A 138 11.34 10.20 -4.19
CA PHE A 138 9.98 10.23 -3.66
C PHE A 138 9.45 11.67 -3.73
N ARG A 139 8.56 11.95 -4.69
CA ARG A 139 8.01 13.29 -4.95
C ARG A 139 6.49 13.21 -5.22
N PRO A 140 5.64 13.07 -4.18
CA PRO A 140 4.18 12.88 -4.28
C PRO A 140 3.46 13.83 -5.23
N GLU A 141 3.98 15.05 -5.39
CA GLU A 141 3.53 16.08 -6.32
C GLU A 141 3.43 15.59 -7.78
N ARG A 142 4.09 14.47 -8.13
CA ARG A 142 3.91 13.74 -9.40
C ARG A 142 2.45 13.34 -9.67
N PHE A 143 1.69 13.06 -8.63
CA PHE A 143 0.28 12.63 -8.70
C PHE A 143 -0.72 13.73 -8.34
N LEU A 144 -0.25 14.96 -8.07
CA LEU A 144 -1.13 16.11 -7.90
C LEU A 144 -1.64 16.60 -9.27
N GLY A 145 -2.95 16.87 -9.34
CA GLY A 145 -3.65 17.08 -10.59
C GLY A 145 -3.95 15.78 -11.34
N ARG A 146 -4.90 15.81 -12.27
CA ARG A 146 -5.46 14.61 -12.94
C ARG A 146 -4.50 13.96 -13.94
N ARG A 147 -3.45 13.28 -13.47
CA ARG A 147 -2.52 12.47 -14.26
C ARG A 147 -2.93 11.00 -14.26
N THR A 148 -4.04 10.71 -14.95
CA THR A 148 -4.67 9.38 -15.01
C THR A 148 -3.81 8.28 -15.66
N GLU A 149 -2.73 8.64 -16.35
CA GLU A 149 -1.83 7.67 -17.02
C GLU A 149 -0.85 7.06 -16.01
N MET A 150 -0.04 7.88 -15.33
CA MET A 150 0.87 7.43 -14.27
C MET A 150 0.15 6.63 -13.16
N GLN A 151 -1.11 6.98 -12.84
CA GLN A 151 -1.92 6.19 -11.89
C GLN A 151 -2.20 4.78 -12.41
N ARG A 152 -2.52 4.62 -13.70
CA ARG A 152 -2.72 3.29 -14.32
C ARG A 152 -1.43 2.47 -14.34
N ASP A 153 -0.29 3.12 -14.59
CA ASP A 153 1.01 2.46 -14.58
C ASP A 153 1.39 1.96 -13.18
N VAL A 154 1.03 2.69 -12.12
CA VAL A 154 1.15 2.21 -10.73
C VAL A 154 0.11 1.13 -10.41
N ASP A 155 -1.13 1.25 -10.92
CA ASP A 155 -2.17 0.24 -10.72
C ASP A 155 -1.78 -1.14 -11.29
N LEU A 156 -0.90 -1.21 -12.29
CA LEU A 156 -0.33 -2.48 -12.78
C LEU A 156 0.44 -3.27 -11.69
N ALA A 157 0.88 -2.63 -10.60
CA ALA A 157 1.43 -3.33 -9.43
C ALA A 157 0.40 -4.24 -8.74
N PHE A 158 -0.90 -4.00 -8.95
CA PHE A 158 -2.00 -4.87 -8.53
C PHE A 158 -2.38 -5.91 -9.60
N GLY A 159 -1.74 -5.89 -10.77
CA GLY A 159 -2.05 -6.76 -11.90
C GLY A 159 -3.09 -6.16 -12.85
N ALA A 160 -3.60 -6.98 -13.77
CA ALA A 160 -4.55 -6.53 -14.80
C ALA A 160 -5.49 -7.65 -15.26
N GLY A 161 -6.66 -7.23 -15.80
CA GLY A 161 -7.66 -8.14 -16.36
C GLY A 161 -8.13 -9.21 -15.36
N ARG A 162 -8.20 -10.47 -15.80
CA ARG A 162 -8.58 -11.62 -14.96
C ARG A 162 -7.64 -11.92 -13.78
N TRP A 163 -6.52 -11.23 -13.69
CA TRP A 163 -5.50 -11.37 -12.65
C TRP A 163 -5.31 -10.09 -11.82
N ASN A 164 -6.22 -9.10 -11.93
CA ASN A 164 -6.17 -7.93 -11.05
C ASN A 164 -6.43 -8.33 -9.59
N CYS A 165 -5.76 -7.67 -8.66
CA CYS A 165 -5.87 -7.93 -7.24
C CYS A 165 -7.26 -7.53 -6.72
N ALA A 166 -8.04 -8.52 -6.29
CA ALA A 166 -9.34 -8.29 -5.67
C ALA A 166 -9.26 -7.40 -4.42
N GLY A 167 -8.11 -7.37 -3.74
CA GLY A 167 -7.85 -6.53 -2.57
C GLY A 167 -7.50 -5.06 -2.87
N GLN A 168 -7.26 -4.66 -4.14
CA GLN A 168 -6.85 -3.29 -4.47
C GLN A 168 -7.78 -2.21 -3.86
N PRO A 169 -9.13 -2.29 -3.95
CA PRO A 169 -9.99 -1.27 -3.35
C PRO A 169 -9.94 -1.24 -1.82
N VAL A 170 -9.74 -2.39 -1.18
CA VAL A 170 -9.62 -2.51 0.28
C VAL A 170 -8.31 -1.90 0.74
N ALA A 171 -7.21 -2.20 0.04
CA ALA A 171 -5.90 -1.61 0.31
C ALA A 171 -5.92 -0.07 0.18
N PHE A 172 -6.57 0.49 -0.85
CA PHE A 172 -6.74 1.95 -0.93
C PHE A 172 -7.61 2.50 0.21
N MET A 173 -8.67 1.81 0.64
CA MET A 173 -9.49 2.22 1.78
C MET A 173 -8.69 2.21 3.10
N GLU A 174 -7.94 1.13 3.37
CA GLU A 174 -7.03 1.01 4.51
C GLU A 174 -5.98 2.12 4.50
N LEU A 175 -5.24 2.29 3.40
CA LEU A 175 -4.14 3.26 3.30
C LEU A 175 -4.61 4.69 3.53
N ASN A 176 -5.76 5.08 2.96
CA ASN A 176 -6.34 6.41 3.20
C ASN A 176 -6.71 6.62 4.68
N LYS A 177 -7.30 5.62 5.34
CA LYS A 177 -7.73 5.72 6.73
C LYS A 177 -6.56 5.64 7.72
N ILE A 178 -5.62 4.72 7.52
CA ILE A 178 -4.52 4.48 8.46
C ILE A 178 -3.53 5.63 8.48
N PHE A 179 -3.19 6.23 7.33
CA PHE A 179 -2.28 7.39 7.33
C PHE A 179 -2.95 8.62 7.95
N PHE A 180 -4.23 8.86 7.66
CA PHE A 180 -4.99 9.93 8.32
C PHE A 180 -5.01 9.75 9.84
N GLU A 181 -5.40 8.56 10.33
CA GLU A 181 -5.46 8.29 11.77
C GLU A 181 -4.08 8.28 12.44
N LEU A 182 -3.03 7.83 11.77
CA LEU A 182 -1.67 7.91 12.32
C LEU A 182 -1.23 9.37 12.52
N PHE A 183 -1.34 10.22 11.49
CA PHE A 183 -0.91 11.61 11.59
C PHE A 183 -1.87 12.51 12.38
N ARG A 184 -3.14 12.08 12.56
CA ARG A 184 -4.12 12.78 13.41
C ARG A 184 -3.87 12.55 14.90
N ASN A 185 -3.41 11.36 15.29
CA ASN A 185 -3.22 11.01 16.70
C ASN A 185 -1.74 11.08 17.15
N PHE A 186 -0.76 10.97 16.24
CA PHE A 186 0.67 10.90 16.61
C PHE A 186 1.62 11.77 15.77
N ASP A 187 2.60 12.39 16.44
CA ASP A 187 3.91 12.72 15.83
C ASP A 187 4.83 11.48 15.90
N LEU A 188 5.48 11.15 14.77
CA LEU A 188 6.23 9.91 14.56
C LEU A 188 7.65 10.21 14.11
N GLN A 189 8.64 9.85 14.93
CA GLN A 189 10.05 10.15 14.70
C GLN A 189 10.91 8.89 14.66
N LEU A 190 11.77 8.75 13.65
CA LEU A 190 12.75 7.66 13.55
C LEU A 190 13.79 7.77 14.66
N ALA A 191 13.95 6.73 15.49
CA ALA A 191 14.97 6.69 16.52
C ALA A 191 16.40 6.62 15.95
N HIS A 192 16.56 6.06 14.75
CA HIS A 192 17.85 5.86 14.09
C HIS A 192 17.83 6.35 12.62
N PRO A 193 17.80 7.67 12.34
CA PRO A 193 17.63 8.19 10.98
C PRO A 193 18.68 7.70 9.97
N MET A 194 19.92 7.44 10.42
CA MET A 194 21.02 6.96 9.56
C MET A 194 20.92 5.48 9.18
N LYS A 195 20.12 4.68 9.90
CA LYS A 195 19.80 3.28 9.58
C LYS A 195 18.37 3.01 10.04
N PRO A 196 17.36 3.45 9.27
CA PRO A 196 16.01 3.61 9.77
C PRO A 196 15.24 2.30 9.95
N TRP A 197 15.60 1.24 9.22
CA TRP A 197 15.15 -0.14 9.42
C TRP A 197 16.09 -1.13 8.70
N ASP A 198 15.92 -2.43 8.96
CA ASP A 198 16.45 -3.52 8.15
C ASP A 198 15.37 -4.01 7.18
N SER A 199 15.74 -4.26 5.92
CA SER A 199 14.79 -4.57 4.84
C SER A 199 15.26 -5.76 4.00
N LEU A 200 14.36 -6.70 3.76
CA LEU A 200 14.54 -7.85 2.86
C LEU A 200 13.41 -7.88 1.83
N SER A 201 13.72 -8.33 0.61
CA SER A 201 12.75 -8.42 -0.47
C SER A 201 12.91 -9.71 -1.25
N TRP A 202 11.82 -10.46 -1.36
CA TRP A 202 11.70 -11.62 -2.25
C TRP A 202 10.47 -11.43 -3.16
N SER A 203 9.35 -12.07 -2.84
CA SER A 203 8.04 -11.78 -3.45
C SER A 203 7.32 -10.60 -2.81
N ALA A 204 7.67 -10.26 -1.57
CA ALA A 204 7.17 -9.15 -0.78
C ALA A 204 8.32 -8.53 0.05
N TRP A 205 8.11 -7.31 0.54
CA TRP A 205 9.03 -6.65 1.48
C TRP A 205 8.79 -7.12 2.91
N VAL A 206 9.87 -7.41 3.62
CA VAL A 206 9.86 -7.71 5.06
C VAL A 206 10.78 -6.68 5.74
N ASP A 207 10.21 -5.88 6.63
CA ASP A 207 10.92 -4.82 7.36
C ASP A 207 10.91 -5.10 8.86
N GLY A 208 12.06 -4.93 9.51
CA GLY A 208 12.21 -5.06 10.95
C GLY A 208 13.16 -4.01 11.51
N ASN A 209 13.24 -3.90 12.83
CA ASN A 209 14.07 -2.92 13.53
C ASN A 209 13.73 -1.46 13.17
N MET A 210 12.50 -1.18 12.72
CA MET A 210 12.03 0.17 12.37
C MET A 210 11.58 0.90 13.63
N HIS A 211 12.55 1.29 14.44
CA HIS A 211 12.31 1.88 15.76
C HIS A 211 11.81 3.33 15.63
N LEU A 212 10.56 3.56 16.01
CA LEU A 212 9.94 4.87 16.11
C LEU A 212 9.79 5.30 17.57
N LYS A 213 9.93 6.61 17.81
CA LYS A 213 9.31 7.30 18.93
C LYS A 213 7.97 7.86 18.43
N ALA A 214 6.89 7.53 19.13
CA ALA A 214 5.60 8.16 18.94
C ALA A 214 5.33 9.13 20.10
N THR A 215 4.69 10.25 19.82
CA THR A 215 4.13 11.19 20.80
C THR A 215 2.75 11.62 20.32
N GLU A 216 1.88 12.08 21.22
CA GLU A 216 0.59 12.66 20.81
C GLU A 216 0.82 13.83 19.84
N ALA A 217 -0.04 13.95 18.83
CA ALA A 217 -0.04 15.11 17.92
C ALA A 217 -0.43 16.40 18.68
N MET A 218 0.19 17.53 18.31
CA MET A 218 -0.02 18.85 18.92
C MET A 218 -1.11 19.68 18.23
#